data_AF-A0A508TR36-F1
#
_entry.id   AF-A0A508TR36-F1
#
_cell.length_a   1.000
_cell.length_b   1.000
_cell.length_c   1.000
_cell.angle_alpha   90.00
_cell.angle_beta   90.00
_cell.angle_gamma   90.00
#
_symmetry.space_group_name_H-M   'P 1'
#
loop_
_entity.id
_entity.type
_entity.pdbx_description
1 polymer ?
#
loop_
_entity_poly.entity_id
_entity_poly.type
_entity_poly.pdbx_seq_one_letter_code
_entity_poly.pdbx_strand_id
1 'polypeptide(L)'
;MRVASVRLINHPALTVRFSAAVAALFAIYLPLAAWMNHRYVDPVPKGTIVIRLSKPFEAHDHAAVSRQDVLSKLAPWADDDKVETQQSPIIVYEDGVPLGPAHNTFGDIARLGAGRYAHWRSGVAFSASDNTDPNDNGRNYWAVLPNEQSRRRE
;
A
#
# COMPACT_ATOMS: atom_id res chain seq x y z
N MET A 1 -21.52 64.95 -39.97
CA MET A 1 -21.83 63.53 -39.74
C MET A 1 -21.06 63.09 -38.48
N ARG A 2 -21.73 62.92 -37.34
CA ARG A 2 -21.08 62.65 -36.04
C ARG A 2 -20.67 61.17 -35.95
N VAL A 3 -19.38 60.91 -35.76
CA VAL A 3 -18.85 59.57 -35.51
C VAL A 3 -19.11 59.24 -34.03
N ALA A 4 -19.89 58.20 -33.77
CA ALA A 4 -20.15 57.72 -32.42
C ALA A 4 -18.92 56.97 -31.89
N SER A 5 -18.27 57.53 -30.87
CA SER A 5 -17.15 56.89 -30.18
C SER A 5 -17.68 55.72 -29.33
N VAL A 6 -17.39 54.49 -29.73
CA VAL A 6 -17.62 53.30 -28.89
C VAL A 6 -16.61 53.33 -27.74
N ARG A 7 -17.08 53.67 -26.54
CA ARG A 7 -16.27 53.55 -25.32
C ARG A 7 -16.20 52.06 -24.94
N LEU A 8 -15.05 51.43 -25.16
CA LEU A 8 -14.73 50.14 -24.51
C LEU A 8 -14.68 50.38 -23.00
N ILE A 9 -15.62 49.77 -22.28
CA ILE A 9 -15.65 49.78 -20.82
C ILE A 9 -14.64 48.72 -20.35
N ASN A 10 -13.39 49.16 -20.10
CA ASN A 10 -12.46 48.34 -19.32
C ASN A 10 -13.00 48.23 -17.89
N HIS A 11 -13.25 47.01 -17.42
CA HIS A 11 -13.65 46.71 -16.05
C HIS A 11 -12.44 46.20 -15.24
N PRO A 12 -11.48 47.07 -14.84
CA PRO A 12 -10.25 46.63 -14.15
C PRO A 12 -10.53 45.90 -12.83
N ALA A 13 -11.66 46.22 -12.18
CA ALA A 13 -12.08 45.56 -10.94
C ALA A 13 -12.50 44.10 -11.13
N LEU A 14 -13.02 43.72 -12.31
CA LEU A 14 -13.44 42.35 -12.59
C LEU A 14 -12.22 41.46 -12.85
N THR A 15 -11.25 41.96 -13.61
CA THR A 15 -9.98 41.26 -13.90
C THR A 15 -9.16 41.03 -12.64
N VAL A 16 -8.97 42.05 -11.80
CA VAL A 16 -8.21 41.94 -10.54
C VAL A 16 -8.85 40.93 -9.58
N ARG A 17 -10.18 40.92 -9.47
CA ARG A 17 -10.91 39.94 -8.64
C ARG A 17 -10.78 38.51 -9.18
N PHE A 18 -10.80 38.34 -10.50
CA PHE A 18 -10.57 37.05 -11.14
C PHE A 18 -9.15 36.55 -10.90
N SER A 19 -8.14 37.42 -11.06
CA SER A 19 -6.73 37.11 -10.79
C SER A 19 -6.50 36.70 -9.34
N ALA A 20 -7.12 37.42 -8.39
CA ALA A 20 -7.03 37.11 -6.96
C ALA A 20 -7.68 35.76 -6.62
N ALA A 21 -8.83 35.43 -7.23
CA ALA A 21 -9.50 34.15 -7.02
C ALA A 21 -8.67 32.97 -7.55
N VAL A 22 -8.04 33.11 -8.72
CA VAL A 22 -7.14 32.08 -9.27
C VAL A 22 -5.90 31.91 -8.38
N ALA A 23 -5.31 33.00 -7.91
CA ALA A 23 -4.18 32.93 -6.98
C ALA A 23 -4.55 32.23 -5.67
N ALA A 24 -5.74 32.48 -5.13
CA ALA A 24 -6.25 31.81 -3.94
C ALA A 24 -6.47 30.30 -4.16
N LEU A 25 -7.00 29.89 -5.32
CA LEU A 25 -7.15 28.48 -5.67
C LEU A 25 -5.79 27.76 -5.71
N PHE A 26 -4.78 28.35 -6.33
CA PHE A 26 -3.42 27.78 -6.32
C PHE A 26 -2.80 27.75 -4.92
N ALA A 27 -3.00 28.80 -4.13
CA ALA A 27 -2.51 28.88 -2.75
C ALA A 27 -3.14 27.83 -1.82
N ILE A 28 -4.32 27.30 -2.15
CA ILE A 28 -4.96 26.18 -1.44
C ILE A 28 -4.56 24.84 -2.06
N TYR A 29 -4.59 24.75 -3.39
CA TYR A 29 -4.34 23.50 -4.12
C TYR A 29 -2.90 23.01 -3.95
N LEU A 30 -1.90 23.89 -4.05
CA LEU A 30 -0.49 23.49 -4.02
C LEU A 30 -0.06 22.93 -2.65
N PRO A 31 -0.43 23.55 -1.50
CA PRO A 31 -0.16 22.93 -0.19
C PRO A 31 -0.92 21.62 0.00
N LEU A 32 -2.17 21.53 -0.44
CA LEU A 32 -2.96 20.30 -0.35
C LEU A 32 -2.34 19.18 -1.19
N ALA A 33 -1.93 19.47 -2.43
CA ALA A 33 -1.26 18.53 -3.32
C ALA A 33 0.12 18.12 -2.77
N ALA A 34 0.89 19.05 -2.21
CA ALA A 34 2.17 18.74 -1.57
C ALA A 34 1.98 17.85 -0.32
N TRP A 35 0.96 18.14 0.49
CA TRP A 35 0.60 17.32 1.66
C TRP A 35 0.14 15.92 1.26
N MET A 36 -0.68 15.79 0.21
CA MET A 36 -1.12 14.49 -0.32
C MET A 36 0.04 13.71 -0.94
N ASN A 37 0.90 14.35 -1.72
CA ASN A 37 2.06 13.69 -2.33
C ASN A 37 3.06 13.19 -1.27
N HIS A 38 3.20 13.91 -0.16
CA HIS A 38 4.05 13.46 0.96
C HIS A 38 3.48 12.23 1.69
N ARG A 39 2.18 11.96 1.55
CA ARG A 39 1.51 10.79 2.12
C ARG A 39 1.21 9.70 1.09
N TYR A 40 1.53 9.92 -0.18
CA TYR A 40 1.31 8.94 -1.23
C TYR A 40 2.40 7.86 -1.16
N VAL A 41 2.06 6.76 -0.50
CA VAL A 41 2.82 5.50 -0.59
C VAL A 41 2.34 4.78 -1.84
N ASP A 42 3.25 4.41 -2.73
CA ASP A 42 2.92 3.57 -3.88
C ASP A 42 2.25 2.29 -3.36
N PRO A 43 0.97 2.02 -3.67
CA PRO A 43 0.24 0.92 -3.05
C PRO A 43 0.80 -0.45 -3.46
N VAL A 44 1.66 -0.49 -4.49
CA VAL A 44 2.37 -1.68 -4.93
C VAL A 44 3.81 -1.62 -4.40
N PRO A 45 4.20 -2.51 -3.47
CA PRO A 45 5.57 -2.55 -2.99
C PRO A 45 6.51 -3.03 -4.10
N LYS A 46 7.79 -2.63 -4.00
CA LYS A 46 8.83 -2.97 -4.99
C LYS A 46 9.57 -4.24 -4.56
N GLY A 47 9.83 -5.13 -5.51
CA GLY A 47 10.60 -6.36 -5.27
C GLY A 47 10.91 -7.11 -6.56
N THR A 48 11.65 -8.20 -6.44
CA THR A 48 11.93 -9.13 -7.55
C THR A 48 10.65 -9.83 -8.00
N ILE A 49 9.84 -10.26 -7.04
CA ILE A 49 8.54 -10.88 -7.25
C ILE A 49 7.55 -10.16 -6.36
N VAL A 50 6.44 -9.71 -6.93
CA VAL A 50 5.39 -8.96 -6.21
C VAL A 50 4.06 -9.63 -6.54
N ILE A 51 3.39 -10.16 -5.52
CA ILE A 51 2.13 -10.89 -5.67
C ILE A 51 1.08 -10.25 -4.78
N ARG A 52 -0.06 -9.87 -5.35
CA ARG A 52 -1.20 -9.38 -4.58
C ARG A 52 -1.87 -10.56 -3.87
N LEU A 53 -2.08 -10.45 -2.56
CA LEU A 53 -2.90 -11.38 -1.81
C LEU A 53 -4.37 -10.97 -2.01
N SER A 54 -5.16 -11.81 -2.66
CA SER A 54 -6.54 -11.49 -3.05
C SER A 54 -7.55 -12.33 -2.25
N LYS A 55 -8.68 -11.69 -1.97
CA LYS A 55 -9.83 -12.27 -1.26
C LYS A 55 -10.52 -13.33 -2.11
N PRO A 56 -11.26 -14.29 -1.51
CA PRO A 56 -11.42 -14.48 -0.08
C PRO A 56 -10.20 -15.15 0.56
N PHE A 57 -9.86 -14.72 1.77
CA PHE A 57 -8.90 -15.39 2.63
C PHE A 57 -9.61 -16.36 3.55
N GLU A 58 -9.00 -17.52 3.81
CA GLU A 58 -9.49 -18.42 4.84
C GLU A 58 -9.19 -17.81 6.22
N ALA A 59 -10.24 -17.39 6.92
CA ALA A 59 -10.12 -16.70 8.21
C ALA A 59 -10.18 -17.67 9.40
N HIS A 60 -9.28 -17.49 10.36
CA HIS A 60 -9.20 -18.22 11.63
C HIS A 60 -8.74 -17.28 12.74
N ASP A 61 -9.69 -16.79 13.56
CA ASP A 61 -9.43 -15.74 14.56
C ASP A 61 -8.79 -14.50 13.90
N HIS A 62 -7.60 -14.07 14.31
CA HIS A 62 -6.87 -12.98 13.63
C HIS A 62 -6.14 -13.40 12.36
N ALA A 63 -6.04 -14.70 12.06
CA ALA A 63 -5.31 -15.20 10.90
C ALA A 63 -6.17 -15.20 9.63
N ALA A 64 -5.54 -14.82 8.52
CA ALA A 64 -6.04 -14.94 7.17
C ALA A 64 -5.03 -15.75 6.35
N VAL A 65 -5.50 -16.72 5.57
CA VAL A 65 -4.65 -17.56 4.72
C VAL A 65 -4.98 -17.34 3.25
N SER A 66 -3.94 -17.06 2.46
CA SER A 66 -4.00 -17.00 0.99
C SER A 66 -3.32 -18.23 0.38
N ARG A 67 -4.07 -18.98 -0.43
CA ARG A 67 -3.59 -20.17 -1.17
C ARG A 67 -3.65 -20.03 -2.70
N GLN A 68 -3.52 -18.80 -3.20
CA GLN A 68 -3.56 -18.56 -4.64
C GLN A 68 -2.44 -19.31 -5.39
N ASP A 69 -2.77 -19.91 -6.54
CA ASP A 69 -1.82 -20.67 -7.37
C ASP A 69 -0.57 -19.85 -7.74
N VAL A 70 -0.71 -18.54 -7.93
CA VAL A 70 0.40 -17.65 -8.26
C VAL A 70 1.48 -17.60 -7.16
N LEU A 71 1.13 -17.93 -5.90
CA LEU A 71 2.09 -18.02 -4.79
C LEU A 71 3.08 -19.17 -4.96
N SER A 72 2.81 -20.15 -5.83
CA SER A 72 3.80 -21.18 -6.20
C SER A 72 5.11 -20.58 -6.74
N LYS A 73 5.07 -19.36 -7.30
CA LYS A 73 6.27 -18.61 -7.69
C LYS A 73 7.18 -18.26 -6.51
N LEU A 74 6.63 -18.15 -5.30
CA LEU A 74 7.40 -17.88 -4.07
C LEU A 74 7.81 -19.16 -3.33
N ALA A 75 7.23 -20.32 -3.66
CA ALA A 75 7.49 -21.59 -2.99
C ALA A 75 8.98 -22.00 -2.87
N PRO A 76 9.90 -21.65 -3.81
CA PRO A 76 11.33 -21.91 -3.62
C PRO A 76 11.96 -21.18 -2.43
N TRP A 77 11.31 -20.13 -1.92
CA TRP A 77 11.75 -19.29 -0.82
C TRP A 77 10.88 -19.44 0.43
N ALA A 78 9.99 -20.43 0.50
CA ALA A 78 9.18 -20.67 1.68
C ALA A 78 10.01 -21.16 2.87
N ASP A 79 9.49 -20.95 4.08
CA ASP A 79 10.00 -21.60 5.29
C ASP A 79 9.95 -23.13 5.08
N ASP A 80 11.03 -23.82 5.44
CA ASP A 80 11.09 -25.29 5.45
C ASP A 80 11.13 -25.76 6.90
N ASP A 81 10.05 -26.40 7.34
CA ASP A 81 9.88 -26.94 8.69
C ASP A 81 11.00 -27.93 9.08
N LYS A 82 11.75 -28.46 8.12
CA LYS A 82 12.88 -29.38 8.33
C LYS A 82 14.23 -28.69 8.45
N VAL A 83 14.32 -27.40 8.09
CA VAL A 83 15.55 -26.62 8.08
C VAL A 83 15.37 -25.41 8.98
N GLU A 84 15.77 -25.56 10.23
CA GLU A 84 15.61 -24.56 11.30
C GLU A 84 16.26 -23.19 10.97
N THR A 85 17.16 -23.15 9.99
CA THR A 85 17.87 -21.94 9.55
C THR A 85 17.32 -21.31 8.27
N GLN A 86 16.39 -21.97 7.56
CA GLN A 86 15.83 -21.44 6.32
C GLN A 86 14.61 -20.58 6.61
N GLN A 87 14.87 -19.28 6.81
CA GLN A 87 13.83 -18.26 6.91
C GLN A 87 13.50 -17.69 5.54
N SER A 88 12.22 -17.64 5.23
CA SER A 88 11.67 -17.04 4.02
C SER A 88 12.02 -15.56 3.94
N PRO A 89 12.71 -15.11 2.88
CA PRO A 89 13.02 -13.69 2.71
C PRO A 89 11.82 -12.82 2.32
N ILE A 90 10.60 -13.38 2.19
CA ILE A 90 9.47 -12.60 1.70
C ILE A 90 8.97 -11.62 2.77
N ILE A 91 8.50 -10.47 2.31
CA ILE A 91 7.86 -9.45 3.14
C ILE A 91 6.38 -9.38 2.75
N VAL A 92 5.50 -9.44 3.75
CA VAL A 92 4.07 -9.17 3.55
C VAL A 92 3.82 -7.68 3.80
N TYR A 93 3.09 -7.03 2.92
CA TYR A 93 2.71 -5.63 3.05
C TYR A 93 1.20 -5.48 3.20
N GLU A 94 0.78 -4.51 4.02
CA GLU A 94 -0.57 -3.99 4.17
C GLU A 94 -0.56 -2.52 3.74
N ASP A 95 -1.29 -2.18 2.67
CA ASP A 95 -1.34 -0.83 2.09
C ASP A 95 0.05 -0.17 1.90
N GLY A 96 1.03 -0.99 1.51
CA GLY A 96 2.42 -0.54 1.28
C GLY A 96 3.29 -0.46 2.54
N VAL A 97 2.74 -0.75 3.73
CA VAL A 97 3.47 -0.85 4.99
C VAL A 97 3.84 -2.31 5.26
N PRO A 98 5.11 -2.64 5.57
CA PRO A 98 5.49 -4.01 5.87
C PRO A 98 4.82 -4.47 7.18
N LEU A 99 4.22 -5.65 7.14
CA LEU A 99 3.73 -6.36 8.29
C LEU A 99 4.87 -7.08 9.00
N GLY A 100 4.68 -7.39 10.28
CA GLY A 100 5.58 -8.24 11.05
C GLY A 100 5.08 -8.41 12.49
N PRO A 101 5.75 -9.24 13.31
CA PRO A 101 6.96 -10.01 12.98
C PRO A 101 6.75 -11.11 11.92
N ALA A 102 7.81 -11.46 11.17
CA ALA A 102 7.84 -12.59 10.23
C ALA A 102 8.09 -13.93 10.95
N HIS A 103 7.93 -15.06 10.25
CA HIS A 103 8.25 -16.42 10.73
C HIS A 103 7.50 -16.84 12.01
N ASN A 104 6.22 -16.52 12.11
CA ASN A 104 5.42 -16.93 13.27
C ASN A 104 4.72 -18.28 13.03
N THR A 105 4.37 -18.96 14.11
CA THR A 105 3.50 -20.14 14.00
C THR A 105 2.09 -19.71 13.60
N PHE A 106 1.33 -20.57 12.92
CA PHE A 106 -0.08 -20.29 12.62
C PHE A 106 -0.89 -19.98 13.89
N GLY A 107 -0.60 -20.68 14.99
CA GLY A 107 -1.24 -20.45 16.29
C GLY A 107 -0.97 -19.05 16.85
N ASP A 108 0.26 -18.53 16.71
CA ASP A 108 0.57 -17.17 17.15
C ASP A 108 -0.02 -16.11 16.22
N ILE A 109 -0.11 -16.37 14.92
CA ILE A 109 -0.80 -15.47 13.99
C ILE A 109 -2.29 -15.39 14.35
N ALA A 110 -2.94 -16.54 14.58
CA ALA A 110 -4.36 -16.58 14.93
C ALA A 110 -4.65 -15.92 16.28
N ARG A 111 -3.83 -16.21 17.30
CA ARG A 111 -4.07 -15.78 18.69
C ARG A 111 -3.57 -14.37 19.00
N LEU A 112 -2.42 -13.97 18.46
CA LEU A 112 -1.79 -12.68 18.77
C LEU A 112 -2.02 -11.64 17.66
N GLY A 113 -2.11 -12.09 16.42
CA GLY A 113 -2.23 -11.23 15.24
C GLY A 113 -1.15 -10.15 15.18
N ALA A 114 -1.58 -8.90 15.02
CA ALA A 114 -0.81 -7.66 15.02
C ALA A 114 0.24 -7.60 13.91
N GLY A 115 -0.14 -8.00 12.69
CA GLY A 115 0.75 -8.02 11.54
C GLY A 115 1.67 -9.23 11.47
N ARG A 116 1.54 -10.21 12.37
CA ARG A 116 2.31 -11.47 12.27
C ARG A 116 1.99 -12.19 10.98
N TYR A 117 3.01 -12.79 10.37
CA TYR A 117 2.83 -13.64 9.20
C TYR A 117 3.83 -14.79 9.12
N ALA A 118 3.52 -15.74 8.26
CA ALA A 118 4.33 -16.89 7.89
C ALA A 118 4.13 -17.22 6.41
N HIS A 119 5.15 -17.80 5.80
CA HIS A 119 5.11 -18.22 4.41
C HIS A 119 5.59 -19.65 4.26
N TRP A 120 4.70 -20.50 3.79
CA TRP A 120 4.97 -21.91 3.51
C TRP A 120 4.80 -22.17 2.02
N ARG A 121 5.25 -23.35 1.57
CA ARG A 121 5.10 -23.76 0.16
C ARG A 121 3.65 -23.74 -0.33
N SER A 122 2.69 -23.92 0.57
CA SER A 122 1.26 -24.00 0.27
C SER A 122 0.53 -22.64 0.32
N GLY A 123 1.19 -21.57 0.78
CA GLY A 123 0.56 -20.25 0.87
C GLY A 123 1.18 -19.33 1.92
N VAL A 124 0.49 -18.21 2.14
CA VAL A 124 0.86 -17.20 3.13
C VAL A 124 -0.24 -17.10 4.18
N ALA A 125 0.14 -17.21 5.44
CA ALA A 125 -0.73 -16.91 6.58
C ALA A 125 -0.31 -15.57 7.19
N PHE A 126 -1.24 -14.68 7.47
CA PHE A 126 -0.96 -13.36 8.02
C PHE A 126 -2.12 -12.85 8.86
N SER A 127 -1.93 -11.73 9.55
CA SER A 127 -2.97 -10.99 10.27
C SER A 127 -2.88 -9.52 9.89
N ALA A 128 -4.01 -8.80 9.93
CA ALA A 128 -3.96 -7.34 9.77
C ALA A 128 -3.17 -6.69 10.91
N SER A 129 -2.61 -5.50 10.66
CA SER A 129 -1.81 -4.78 11.66
C SER A 129 -2.60 -4.43 12.94
N ASP A 130 -3.91 -4.24 12.81
CA ASP A 130 -4.86 -3.91 13.87
C ASP A 130 -5.88 -5.03 14.16
N ASN A 131 -5.59 -6.26 13.72
CA ASN A 131 -6.44 -7.44 13.92
C ASN A 131 -7.85 -7.39 13.28
N THR A 132 -8.13 -6.39 12.44
CA THR A 132 -9.35 -6.39 11.63
C THR A 132 -9.32 -7.51 10.59
N ASP A 133 -10.48 -8.03 10.18
CA ASP A 133 -10.54 -9.09 9.16
C ASP A 133 -10.04 -8.56 7.80
N PRO A 134 -8.98 -9.14 7.21
CA PRO A 134 -8.47 -8.78 5.88
C PRO A 134 -9.51 -8.92 4.75
N ASN A 135 -10.56 -9.72 4.92
CA ASN A 135 -11.67 -9.82 3.98
C ASN A 135 -12.55 -8.56 3.98
N ASP A 136 -12.67 -7.86 5.11
CA ASP A 136 -13.66 -6.80 5.32
C ASP A 136 -13.04 -5.40 5.47
N ASN A 137 -11.78 -5.29 5.88
CA ASN A 137 -11.16 -4.02 6.25
C ASN A 137 -10.78 -3.09 5.07
N GLY A 138 -11.00 -3.55 3.82
CA GLY A 138 -10.78 -2.76 2.60
C GLY A 138 -9.31 -2.54 2.21
N ARG A 139 -8.34 -3.16 2.90
CA ARG A 139 -6.91 -2.98 2.67
C ARG A 139 -6.37 -3.86 1.55
N ASN A 140 -5.21 -3.48 1.01
CA ASN A 140 -4.48 -4.24 0.01
C ASN A 140 -3.31 -4.99 0.64
N TYR A 141 -3.21 -6.27 0.33
CA TYR A 141 -2.18 -7.14 0.84
C TYR A 141 -1.26 -7.63 -0.28
N TRP A 142 0.03 -7.70 0.00
CA TRP A 142 1.04 -8.15 -0.96
C TRP A 142 2.05 -9.08 -0.31
N ALA A 143 2.48 -10.12 -1.03
CA ALA A 143 3.65 -10.93 -0.70
C ALA A 143 4.77 -10.59 -1.69
N VAL A 144 5.93 -10.20 -1.17
CA VAL A 144 7.00 -9.61 -1.95
C VAL A 144 8.32 -10.32 -1.66
N LEU A 145 8.98 -10.79 -2.71
CA LEU A 145 10.38 -11.19 -2.64
C LEU A 145 11.24 -9.93 -2.86
N PRO A 146 12.00 -9.45 -1.85
CA PRO A 146 12.83 -8.27 -1.99
C PRO A 146 13.91 -8.45 -3.08
N ASN A 147 14.41 -7.34 -3.60
CA ASN A 147 15.55 -7.36 -4.54
C ASN A 147 16.86 -7.67 -3.79
N GLU A 148 17.86 -8.23 -4.47
CA GLU A 148 19.13 -8.58 -3.80
C GLU A 148 19.86 -7.39 -3.17
N GLN A 149 19.62 -6.18 -3.69
CA GLN A 149 20.24 -4.95 -3.18
C GLN A 149 19.69 -4.52 -1.82
N SER A 150 18.39 -4.72 -1.58
CA SER A 150 17.77 -4.45 -0.26
C SER A 150 18.28 -5.42 0.81
N ARG A 151 18.53 -6.69 0.45
CA ARG A 151 19.11 -7.70 1.38
C ARG A 151 20.54 -7.41 1.85
N ARG A 152 21.33 -6.56 1.17
CA ARG A 152 22.72 -6.24 1.57
C ARG A 152 22.86 -4.99 2.45
N ARG A 153 21.77 -4.24 2.66
CA ARG A 153 21.79 -2.95 3.37
C ARG A 153 21.30 -3.02 4.81
N GLU A 154 20.92 -4.21 5.28
CA GLU A 154 20.58 -4.55 6.66
C GLU A 154 21.67 -5.43 7.25
#